data_AF-A0A5F8GWQ9-F1
#
_entry.id   AF-A0A5F8GWQ9-F1
#
_cell.length_a   1.000
_cell.length_b   1.000
_cell.length_c   1.000
_cell.angle_alpha   90.00
_cell.angle_beta   90.00
_cell.angle_gamma   90.00
#
_symmetry.space_group_name_H-M   'P 1'
#
loop_
_entity.id
_entity.type
_entity.pdbx_description
1 polymer ?
#
loop_
_entity_poly.entity_id
_entity_poly.type
_entity_poly.pdbx_seq_one_letter_code
_entity_poly.pdbx_strand_id
1 'polypeptide(L)'
;MVWLGNNNSKRIFIWFVNALHVIALLLLLLLLLSCGISGKSQVLFALVFTTRYLDLFTNFISLYNTVMKVIFLLCSYVTVYMIYWRFWKSFDSENDTFRLEFLLVPVTGLSFLENYSFTPLEILWTFSIYLESVAILPQLFMISRTGEAETITTHYLFFLGLYRALYLANWIWRYHTENFYDQIAVVSGVVQTIFYCDFFYLYVTKGRCQEGDGHGIPIPAG
;
A
#
# COMPACT_ATOMS: atom_id res chain seq x y z
N MET A 1 -11.22 10.67 -0.96
CA MET A 1 -11.70 9.68 0.03
C MET A 1 -12.95 10.26 0.67
N VAL A 2 -14.09 10.12 0.00
CA VAL A 2 -15.34 10.82 0.32
C VAL A 2 -16.19 9.91 1.22
N TRP A 3 -16.38 10.32 2.47
CA TRP A 3 -17.37 9.75 3.38
C TRP A 3 -18.11 10.89 4.08
N LEU A 4 -19.30 11.21 3.59
CA LEU A 4 -20.28 12.10 4.23
C LEU A 4 -21.49 11.26 4.67
N GLY A 5 -21.34 10.48 5.75
CA GLY A 5 -22.40 9.60 6.25
C GLY A 5 -22.56 9.66 7.77
N ASN A 6 -23.65 10.27 8.23
CA ASN A 6 -23.94 10.60 9.64
C ASN A 6 -24.49 9.43 10.50
N ASN A 7 -24.03 8.18 10.30
CA ASN A 7 -24.52 7.04 11.09
C ASN A 7 -23.40 6.39 11.93
N ASN A 8 -23.71 5.99 13.17
CA ASN A 8 -22.71 5.53 14.15
C ASN A 8 -21.93 4.29 13.67
N SER A 9 -22.57 3.35 12.99
CA SER A 9 -21.90 2.16 12.43
C SER A 9 -20.85 2.50 11.37
N LYS A 10 -21.11 3.54 10.56
CA LYS A 10 -20.19 4.01 9.51
C LYS A 10 -18.93 4.61 10.13
N ARG A 11 -19.10 5.36 11.23
CA ARG A 11 -17.99 5.92 11.99
C ARG A 11 -17.12 4.81 12.58
N ILE A 12 -17.72 3.83 13.26
CA ILE A 12 -16.98 2.70 13.86
C ILE A 12 -16.15 1.95 12.81
N PHE A 13 -16.74 1.67 11.65
CA PHE A 13 -16.03 1.02 10.55
C PHE A 13 -14.81 1.83 10.08
N ILE A 14 -14.98 3.14 9.83
CA ILE A 14 -13.89 4.02 9.41
C ILE A 14 -12.78 4.06 10.45
N TRP A 15 -13.14 4.15 11.74
CA TRP A 15 -12.17 4.19 12.83
C TRP A 15 -11.36 2.89 12.89
N PHE A 16 -12.02 1.75 12.75
CA PHE A 16 -11.38 0.45 12.73
C PHE A 16 -10.42 0.30 11.55
N VAL A 17 -10.85 0.64 10.33
CA VAL A 17 -10.01 0.54 9.13
C VAL A 17 -8.83 1.50 9.19
N ASN A 18 -9.04 2.73 9.68
CA ASN A 18 -7.96 3.69 9.87
C ASN A 18 -6.98 3.23 10.95
N ALA A 19 -7.46 2.61 12.03
CA ALA A 19 -6.61 2.03 13.05
C ALA A 19 -5.70 0.93 12.48
N LEU A 20 -6.24 0.04 11.63
CA LEU A 20 -5.43 -0.99 10.95
C LEU A 20 -4.36 -0.37 10.05
N HIS A 21 -4.69 0.70 9.32
CA HIS A 21 -3.71 1.39 8.47
C HIS A 21 -2.62 2.07 9.32
N VAL A 22 -2.99 2.72 10.42
CA VAL A 22 -2.02 3.29 11.36
C VAL A 22 -1.14 2.20 11.97
N ILE A 23 -1.71 1.05 12.35
CA ILE A 23 -0.94 -0.10 12.85
C ILE A 23 0.05 -0.57 11.79
N ALA A 24 -0.36 -0.68 10.52
CA ALA A 24 0.57 -1.03 9.43
C ALA A 24 1.71 -0.01 9.30
N LEU A 25 1.43 1.29 9.42
CA LEU A 25 2.46 2.34 9.42
C LEU A 25 3.40 2.28 10.63
N LEU A 26 2.88 1.96 11.81
CA LEU A 26 3.70 1.78 13.01
C LEU A 26 4.59 0.54 12.89
N LEU A 27 4.07 -0.56 12.36
CA LEU A 27 4.84 -1.76 12.06
C LEU A 27 5.92 -1.50 11.02
N LEU A 28 5.61 -0.70 9.99
CA LEU A 28 6.57 -0.26 8.99
C LEU A 28 7.70 0.56 9.63
N LEU A 29 7.38 1.47 10.56
CA LEU A 29 8.38 2.26 11.30
C LEU A 29 9.28 1.36 12.17
N LEU A 30 8.74 0.30 12.76
CA LEU A 30 9.52 -0.69 13.51
C LEU A 30 10.41 -1.54 12.58
N LEU A 31 9.91 -1.90 11.40
CA LEU A 31 10.61 -2.68 10.38
C LEU A 31 11.80 -1.92 9.77
N LEU A 32 11.81 -0.59 9.79
CA LEU A 32 12.97 0.22 9.39
C LEU A 32 14.25 -0.09 10.17
N LEU A 33 14.13 -0.74 11.33
CA LEU A 33 15.25 -1.18 12.15
C LEU A 33 15.83 -2.54 11.70
N SER A 34 15.13 -3.28 10.84
CA SER A 34 15.37 -4.71 10.59
C SER A 34 16.02 -5.04 9.24
N CYS A 35 16.10 -4.09 8.29
CA CYS A 35 16.52 -4.32 6.88
C CYS A 35 15.43 -5.05 6.06
N GLY A 36 15.37 -4.85 4.73
CA GLY A 36 14.43 -5.58 3.85
C GLY A 36 13.18 -4.83 3.35
N ILE A 37 13.18 -3.49 3.37
CA ILE A 37 12.12 -2.66 2.76
C ILE A 37 12.62 -2.03 1.44
N SER A 38 11.79 -2.09 0.39
CA SER A 38 12.01 -1.36 -0.87
C SER A 38 11.75 0.12 -0.64
N GLY A 39 12.80 0.93 -0.80
CA GLY A 39 12.72 2.38 -0.72
C GLY A 39 11.85 2.95 -1.84
N LYS A 40 11.90 2.34 -3.03
CA LYS A 40 11.05 2.71 -4.17
C LYS A 40 9.57 2.61 -3.86
N SER A 41 9.11 1.53 -3.23
CA SER A 41 7.71 1.41 -2.79
C SER A 41 7.32 2.50 -1.79
N GLN A 42 8.20 2.84 -0.84
CA GLN A 42 7.91 3.89 0.15
C GLN A 42 7.83 5.28 -0.47
N VAL A 43 8.66 5.57 -1.48
CA VAL A 43 8.57 6.81 -2.27
C VAL A 43 7.24 6.87 -3.02
N LEU A 44 6.79 5.76 -3.62
CA LEU A 44 5.49 5.72 -4.29
C LEU A 44 4.34 5.95 -3.31
N PHE A 45 4.36 5.35 -2.12
CA PHE A 45 3.34 5.60 -1.10
C PHE A 45 3.34 7.05 -0.60
N ALA A 46 4.52 7.67 -0.42
CA ALA A 46 4.60 9.09 -0.09
C ALA A 46 4.00 9.97 -1.20
N LEU A 47 4.24 9.63 -2.48
CA LEU A 47 3.64 10.32 -3.63
C LEU A 47 2.11 10.15 -3.68
N VAL A 48 1.61 8.94 -3.39
CA VAL A 48 0.17 8.66 -3.25
C VAL A 48 -0.47 9.59 -2.21
N PHE A 49 0.06 9.65 -0.99
CA PHE A 49 -0.53 10.48 0.06
C PHE A 49 -0.41 11.97 -0.25
N THR A 50 0.70 12.39 -0.84
CA THR A 50 0.91 13.78 -1.25
C THR A 50 -0.14 14.23 -2.25
N THR A 51 -0.34 13.46 -3.33
CA THR A 51 -1.31 13.79 -4.38
C THR A 51 -2.76 13.64 -3.91
N ARG A 52 -3.04 12.66 -3.05
CA ARG A 52 -4.39 12.39 -2.54
C ARG A 52 -4.90 13.46 -1.57
N TYR A 53 -4.02 14.02 -0.75
CA TYR A 53 -4.39 14.90 0.37
C TYR A 53 -4.13 16.38 0.07
N LEU A 54 -3.96 16.76 -1.20
CA LEU A 54 -3.89 18.18 -1.60
C LEU A 54 -5.17 18.96 -1.25
N ASP A 55 -6.29 18.25 -1.12
CA ASP A 55 -7.56 18.83 -0.66
C ASP A 55 -7.50 19.33 0.79
N LEU A 56 -6.44 19.02 1.55
CA LEU A 56 -6.22 19.53 2.91
C LEU A 56 -6.09 21.07 2.95
N PHE A 57 -5.64 21.69 1.86
CA PHE A 57 -5.52 23.15 1.76
C PHE A 57 -6.80 23.83 1.27
N THR A 58 -7.74 23.08 0.72
CA THR A 58 -8.94 23.64 0.07
C THR A 58 -10.23 23.30 0.80
N ASN A 59 -10.28 22.17 1.51
CA ASN A 59 -11.51 21.62 2.08
C ASN A 59 -11.28 21.15 3.53
N PHE A 60 -11.96 21.78 4.47
CA PHE A 60 -12.04 21.29 5.85
C PHE A 60 -13.31 20.45 6.05
N ILE A 61 -13.15 19.15 6.25
CA ILE A 61 -14.26 18.21 6.49
C ILE A 61 -14.50 18.04 7.99
N SER A 62 -13.45 17.70 8.73
CA SER A 62 -13.49 17.54 10.20
C SER A 62 -12.07 17.54 10.78
N LEU A 63 -11.98 17.76 12.09
CA LEU A 63 -10.70 17.69 12.82
C LEU A 63 -10.05 16.31 12.66
N TYR A 64 -10.81 15.23 12.86
CA TYR A 64 -10.31 13.86 12.71
C TYR A 64 -9.76 13.60 11.31
N ASN A 65 -10.49 13.99 10.25
CA ASN A 65 -10.03 13.80 8.87
C ASN A 65 -8.71 14.54 8.61
N THR A 66 -8.62 15.79 9.05
CA THR A 66 -7.43 16.63 8.87
C THR A 66 -6.23 16.04 9.62
N VAL A 67 -6.39 15.71 10.90
CA VAL A 67 -5.32 15.13 11.73
C VAL A 67 -4.82 13.81 11.14
N MET A 68 -5.71 12.92 10.71
CA MET A 68 -5.33 11.64 10.11
C MET A 68 -4.53 11.83 8.82
N LYS A 69 -4.95 12.74 7.93
CA LYS A 69 -4.19 13.06 6.70
C LYS A 69 -2.79 13.56 7.02
N VAL A 70 -2.64 14.44 8.01
CA VAL A 70 -1.34 14.95 8.46
C VAL A 70 -0.46 13.83 9.01
N ILE A 71 -1.01 12.93 9.85
CA ILE A 71 -0.26 11.78 10.38
C ILE A 71 0.22 10.89 9.24
N PHE A 72 -0.64 10.55 8.28
CA PHE A 72 -0.25 9.71 7.14
C PHE A 72 0.86 10.35 6.29
N LEU A 73 0.76 11.64 6.00
CA LEU A 73 1.82 12.39 5.31
C LEU A 73 3.12 12.34 6.10
N LEU A 74 3.10 12.80 7.35
CA LEU A 74 4.31 12.86 8.19
C LEU A 74 4.98 11.51 8.30
N CYS A 75 4.24 10.44 8.62
CA CYS A 75 4.82 9.10 8.73
C CYS A 75 5.41 8.63 7.40
N SER A 76 4.74 8.87 6.25
CA SER A 76 5.29 8.47 4.95
C SER A 76 6.61 9.17 4.62
N TYR A 77 6.71 10.48 4.87
CA TYR A 77 7.95 11.24 4.66
C TYR A 77 9.04 10.85 5.65
N VAL A 78 8.69 10.60 6.90
CA VAL A 78 9.64 10.12 7.93
C VAL A 78 10.21 8.76 7.54
N THR A 79 9.39 7.83 7.04
CA THR A 79 9.86 6.53 6.54
C THR A 79 10.86 6.71 5.41
N VAL A 80 10.52 7.51 4.39
CA VAL A 80 11.42 7.78 3.25
C VAL A 80 12.73 8.42 3.74
N TYR A 81 12.65 9.41 4.63
CA TYR A 81 13.82 10.04 5.24
C TYR A 81 14.69 9.03 6.01
N MET A 82 14.07 8.16 6.80
CA MET A 82 14.80 7.13 7.55
C MET A 82 15.53 6.16 6.62
N ILE A 83 14.91 5.72 5.52
CA ILE A 83 15.52 4.81 4.55
C ILE A 83 16.73 5.45 3.86
N TYR A 84 16.53 6.62 3.25
CA TYR A 84 17.56 7.22 2.39
C TYR A 84 18.63 8.00 3.14
N TRP A 85 18.35 8.46 4.36
CA TRP A 85 19.29 9.28 5.13
C TRP A 85 19.83 8.56 6.35
N ARG A 86 18.96 8.07 7.24
CA ARG A 86 19.37 7.56 8.57
C ARG A 86 19.93 6.15 8.51
N PHE A 87 19.33 5.29 7.69
CA PHE A 87 19.65 3.86 7.56
C PHE A 87 20.13 3.50 6.15
N TRP A 88 20.70 4.46 5.42
CA TRP A 88 21.16 4.27 4.05
C TRP A 88 22.16 3.11 3.88
N LYS A 89 22.92 2.76 4.94
CA LYS A 89 23.87 1.64 4.92
C LYS A 89 23.20 0.26 4.95
N SER A 90 21.98 0.18 5.49
CA SER A 90 21.16 -1.02 5.51
C SER A 90 20.21 -1.07 4.30
N PHE A 91 20.25 -0.05 3.43
CA PHE A 91 19.42 -0.01 2.24
C PHE A 91 20.05 -0.86 1.13
N ASP A 92 19.36 -1.95 0.77
CA ASP A 92 19.78 -2.86 -0.27
C ASP A 92 19.42 -2.32 -1.67
N SER A 93 20.24 -1.39 -2.15
CA SER A 93 20.06 -0.79 -3.47
C SER A 93 20.30 -1.76 -4.63
N GLU A 94 21.02 -2.87 -4.39
CA GLU A 94 21.33 -3.85 -5.43
C GLU A 94 20.10 -4.71 -5.76
N ASN A 95 19.25 -4.99 -4.77
CA ASN A 95 18.02 -5.75 -4.97
C ASN A 95 16.80 -4.86 -5.31
N ASP A 96 16.79 -3.56 -4.96
CA ASP A 96 15.72 -2.61 -5.32
C ASP A 96 15.86 -2.05 -6.75
N THR A 97 15.94 -2.92 -7.77
CA THR A 97 16.20 -2.56 -9.19
C THR A 97 14.95 -2.24 -10.01
N PHE A 98 13.76 -2.26 -9.38
CA PHE A 98 12.50 -2.06 -10.08
C PHE A 98 12.42 -0.69 -10.78
N ARG A 99 12.00 -0.65 -12.05
CA ARG A 99 11.89 0.58 -12.84
C ARG A 99 10.54 1.26 -12.62
N LEU A 100 10.56 2.40 -11.91
CA LEU A 100 9.35 3.14 -11.53
C LEU A 100 8.61 3.73 -12.73
N GLU A 101 9.30 3.96 -13.85
CA GLU A 101 8.75 4.52 -15.07
C GLU A 101 7.62 3.64 -15.63
N PHE A 102 7.75 2.31 -15.52
CA PHE A 102 6.74 1.36 -15.97
C PHE A 102 5.45 1.43 -15.14
N LEU A 103 5.47 2.04 -13.96
CA LEU A 103 4.27 2.28 -13.16
C LEU A 103 3.77 3.71 -13.36
N LEU A 104 4.65 4.69 -13.25
CA LEU A 104 4.28 6.10 -13.28
C LEU A 104 3.71 6.53 -14.64
N VAL A 105 4.28 6.06 -15.76
CA VAL A 105 3.81 6.46 -17.10
C VAL A 105 2.39 5.93 -17.37
N PRO A 106 2.08 4.62 -17.21
CA PRO A 106 0.72 4.12 -17.42
C PRO A 106 -0.28 4.70 -16.43
N VAL A 107 0.09 4.82 -15.15
CA VAL A 107 -0.80 5.36 -14.11
C VAL A 107 -1.16 6.82 -14.39
N THR A 108 -0.18 7.63 -14.81
CA THR A 108 -0.42 9.02 -15.20
C THR A 108 -1.30 9.06 -16.45
N GLY A 109 -0.99 8.27 -17.48
CA GLY A 109 -1.83 8.21 -18.69
C GLY A 109 -3.28 7.86 -18.37
N LEU A 110 -3.50 6.81 -17.56
CA LEU A 110 -4.83 6.39 -17.13
C LEU A 110 -5.56 7.46 -16.32
N SER A 111 -4.88 8.20 -15.44
CA SER A 111 -5.54 9.26 -14.66
C SER A 111 -6.03 10.43 -15.51
N PHE A 112 -5.37 10.70 -16.64
CA PHE A 112 -5.85 11.70 -17.61
C PHE A 112 -6.97 11.16 -18.50
N LEU A 113 -6.97 9.87 -18.82
CA LEU A 113 -7.98 9.26 -19.69
C LEU A 113 -9.30 8.99 -18.97
N GLU A 114 -9.24 8.43 -17.76
CA GLU A 114 -10.41 8.00 -16.99
C GLU A 114 -10.44 8.75 -15.65
N ASN A 115 -11.23 9.82 -15.58
CA ASN A 115 -11.43 10.61 -14.37
C ASN A 115 -12.88 11.13 -14.30
N TYR A 116 -13.31 11.52 -13.10
CA TYR A 116 -14.66 12.06 -12.90
C TYR A 116 -14.83 13.50 -13.40
N SER A 117 -13.75 14.28 -13.41
CA SER A 117 -13.73 15.64 -13.90
C SER A 117 -12.31 16.08 -14.24
N PHE A 118 -12.15 16.80 -15.35
CA PHE A 118 -10.88 17.33 -15.83
C PHE A 118 -10.44 18.57 -15.03
N THR A 119 -10.30 18.42 -13.73
CA THR A 119 -9.68 19.41 -12.84
C THR A 119 -8.37 18.87 -12.28
N PRO A 120 -7.37 19.72 -12.00
CA PRO A 120 -6.09 19.25 -11.48
C PRO A 120 -6.23 18.41 -10.20
N LEU A 121 -7.12 18.80 -9.28
CA LEU A 121 -7.35 18.08 -8.03
C LEU A 121 -7.97 16.69 -8.25
N GLU A 122 -8.96 16.57 -9.14
CA GLU A 122 -9.58 15.28 -9.45
C GLU A 122 -8.63 14.35 -10.21
N ILE A 123 -7.84 14.88 -11.16
CA ILE A 123 -6.83 14.09 -11.87
C ILE A 123 -5.77 13.58 -10.88
N LEU A 124 -5.29 14.43 -9.97
CA LEU A 124 -4.32 14.04 -8.93
C LEU A 124 -4.92 13.05 -7.92
N TRP A 125 -6.21 13.20 -7.60
CA TRP A 125 -6.92 12.24 -6.76
C TRP A 125 -7.03 10.88 -7.44
N THR A 126 -7.47 10.81 -8.69
CA THR A 126 -7.53 9.59 -9.51
C THR A 126 -6.14 8.96 -9.69
N PHE A 127 -5.14 9.78 -10.02
CA PHE A 127 -3.74 9.35 -10.09
C PHE A 127 -3.30 8.67 -8.80
N SER A 128 -3.62 9.24 -7.64
CA SER A 128 -3.30 8.64 -6.35
C SER A 128 -3.97 7.27 -6.15
N ILE A 129 -5.19 7.07 -6.66
CA ILE A 129 -5.94 5.82 -6.54
C ILE A 129 -5.30 4.73 -7.40
N TYR A 130 -4.95 5.04 -8.65
CA TYR A 130 -4.26 4.11 -9.54
C TYR A 130 -2.82 3.83 -9.10
N LEU A 131 -2.09 4.84 -8.63
CA LEU A 131 -0.72 4.66 -8.17
C LEU A 131 -0.66 3.74 -6.95
N GLU A 132 -1.59 3.88 -6.01
CA GLU A 132 -1.61 3.08 -4.79
C GLU A 132 -1.85 1.60 -5.03
N SER A 133 -2.62 1.23 -6.06
CA SER A 133 -2.85 -0.18 -6.35
C SER A 133 -1.60 -0.91 -6.84
N VAL A 134 -0.66 -0.17 -7.44
CA VAL A 134 0.60 -0.72 -7.97
C VAL A 134 1.83 -0.34 -7.14
N ALA A 135 1.71 0.57 -6.17
CA ALA A 135 2.83 1.07 -5.36
C ALA A 135 3.57 -0.01 -4.57
N ILE A 136 2.93 -1.16 -4.33
CA ILE A 136 3.54 -2.29 -3.63
C ILE A 136 4.46 -3.15 -4.51
N LEU A 137 4.38 -3.03 -5.83
CA LEU A 137 5.12 -3.89 -6.76
C LEU A 137 6.65 -3.88 -6.57
N PRO A 138 7.33 -2.74 -6.34
CA PRO A 138 8.77 -2.75 -6.03
C PRO A 138 9.12 -3.62 -4.81
N GLN A 139 8.34 -3.52 -3.73
CA GLN A 139 8.50 -4.35 -2.54
C GLN A 139 8.32 -5.85 -2.85
N LEU A 140 7.27 -6.21 -3.60
CA LEU A 140 7.01 -7.60 -3.99
C LEU A 140 8.13 -8.15 -4.87
N PHE A 141 8.61 -7.34 -5.82
CA PHE A 141 9.73 -7.69 -6.69
C PHE A 141 10.99 -7.95 -5.87
N MET A 142 11.31 -7.08 -4.90
CA MET A 142 12.48 -7.24 -4.04
C MET A 142 12.42 -8.55 -3.24
N ILE A 143 11.29 -8.86 -2.59
CA ILE A 143 11.08 -10.11 -1.84
C ILE A 143 11.17 -11.33 -2.77
N SER A 144 10.63 -11.22 -3.99
CA SER A 144 10.69 -12.32 -4.96
C SER A 144 12.14 -12.67 -5.35
N ARG A 145 13.03 -11.67 -5.33
CA ARG A 145 14.45 -11.78 -5.69
C ARG A 145 15.32 -12.25 -4.53
N THR A 146 15.14 -11.67 -3.34
CA THR A 146 15.93 -12.03 -2.15
C THR A 146 15.52 -13.40 -1.59
N GLY A 147 14.28 -13.82 -1.78
CA GLY A 147 13.77 -15.09 -1.24
C GLY A 147 13.56 -15.09 0.28
N GLU A 148 14.06 -14.08 0.98
CA GLU A 148 13.85 -13.85 2.40
C GLU A 148 12.77 -12.77 2.59
N ALA A 149 11.65 -13.17 3.19
CA ALA A 149 10.65 -12.25 3.71
C ALA A 149 10.76 -12.27 5.23
N GLU A 150 11.24 -11.18 5.82
CA GLU A 150 11.25 -11.07 7.28
C GLU A 150 9.82 -11.21 7.83
N THR A 151 9.66 -11.93 8.93
CA THR A 151 8.36 -12.17 9.58
C THR A 151 7.61 -10.85 9.82
N ILE A 152 8.31 -9.78 10.20
CA ILE A 152 7.71 -8.46 10.45
C ILE A 152 7.18 -7.84 9.14
N THR A 153 7.89 -8.02 8.01
CA THR A 153 7.44 -7.56 6.68
C THR A 153 6.13 -8.25 6.27
N THR A 154 6.01 -9.54 6.54
CA THR A 154 4.77 -10.30 6.26
C THR A 154 3.60 -9.79 7.09
N HIS A 155 3.81 -9.48 8.39
CA HIS A 155 2.74 -8.93 9.23
C HIS A 155 2.33 -7.53 8.77
N TYR A 156 3.28 -6.67 8.41
CA TYR A 156 3.02 -5.36 7.82
C TYR A 156 2.14 -5.49 6.56
N LEU A 157 2.55 -6.33 5.61
CA LEU A 157 1.81 -6.57 4.37
C LEU A 157 0.45 -7.22 4.63
N PHE A 158 0.33 -8.04 5.68
CA PHE A 158 -0.94 -8.62 6.07
C PHE A 158 -1.95 -7.58 6.54
N PHE A 159 -1.56 -6.69 7.46
CA PHE A 159 -2.43 -5.59 7.87
C PHE A 159 -2.73 -4.64 6.70
N LEU A 160 -1.76 -4.45 5.79
CA LEU A 160 -1.92 -3.68 4.56
C LEU A 160 -2.95 -4.33 3.60
N GLY A 161 -2.95 -5.66 3.46
CA GLY A 161 -3.95 -6.38 2.69
C GLY A 161 -5.33 -6.36 3.36
N LEU A 162 -5.38 -6.55 4.68
CA LEU A 162 -6.62 -6.64 5.44
C LEU A 162 -7.40 -5.32 5.42
N TYR A 163 -6.74 -4.16 5.57
CA TYR A 163 -7.45 -2.88 5.48
C TYR A 163 -8.09 -2.69 4.10
N ARG A 164 -7.47 -3.20 3.03
CA ARG A 164 -8.02 -3.13 1.67
C ARG A 164 -9.20 -4.05 1.46
N ALA A 165 -9.11 -5.29 1.92
CA ALA A 165 -10.23 -6.23 1.86
C ALA A 165 -11.46 -5.65 2.57
N LEU A 166 -11.26 -4.99 3.72
CA LEU A 166 -12.35 -4.30 4.43
C LEU A 166 -12.92 -3.14 3.61
N TYR A 167 -12.10 -2.33 2.94
CA TYR A 167 -12.61 -1.27 2.04
C TYR A 167 -13.44 -1.82 0.88
N LEU A 168 -13.01 -2.93 0.28
CA LEU A 168 -13.77 -3.59 -0.79
C LEU A 168 -15.12 -4.10 -0.27
N ALA A 169 -15.13 -4.77 0.89
CA ALA A 169 -16.36 -5.21 1.55
C ALA A 169 -17.29 -4.03 1.86
N ASN A 170 -16.73 -2.90 2.26
CA ASN A 170 -17.49 -1.68 2.51
C ASN A 170 -18.09 -1.07 1.23
N TRP A 171 -17.39 -1.10 0.10
CA TRP A 171 -17.98 -0.66 -1.17
C TRP A 171 -19.15 -1.55 -1.60
N ILE A 172 -19.04 -2.87 -1.40
CA ILE A 172 -20.14 -3.82 -1.62
C ILE A 172 -21.34 -3.46 -0.73
N TRP A 173 -21.10 -3.21 0.56
CA TRP A 173 -22.15 -2.80 1.48
C TRP A 173 -22.86 -1.50 1.04
N ARG A 174 -22.09 -0.49 0.63
CA ARG A 174 -22.63 0.80 0.15
C ARG A 174 -23.38 0.68 -1.16
N TYR A 175 -22.95 -0.22 -2.05
CA TYR A 175 -23.69 -0.49 -3.28
C TYR A 175 -25.10 -1.00 -2.97
N HIS A 176 -25.22 -1.96 -2.05
CA HIS A 176 -26.52 -2.53 -1.66
C HIS A 176 -27.40 -1.58 -0.83
N THR A 177 -26.80 -0.74 0.02
CA THR A 177 -27.56 0.08 0.98
C THR A 177 -27.76 1.53 0.55
N GLU A 178 -26.83 2.10 -0.22
CA GLU A 178 -26.82 3.52 -0.59
C GLU A 178 -26.91 3.72 -2.11
N ASN A 179 -26.92 2.66 -2.92
CA ASN A 179 -26.75 2.71 -4.39
C ASN A 179 -25.53 3.54 -4.82
N PHE A 180 -24.49 3.61 -3.96
CA PHE A 180 -23.27 4.34 -4.25
C PHE A 180 -22.26 3.41 -4.92
N TYR A 181 -21.76 3.82 -6.09
CA TYR A 181 -20.77 3.07 -6.86
C TYR A 181 -19.66 4.00 -7.39
N ASP A 182 -18.42 3.75 -6.93
CA ASP A 182 -17.21 4.44 -7.37
C ASP A 182 -16.36 3.44 -8.16
N GLN A 183 -16.53 3.45 -9.48
CA GLN A 183 -15.88 2.50 -10.39
C GLN A 183 -14.35 2.55 -10.29
N ILE A 184 -13.78 3.76 -10.22
CA ILE A 184 -12.33 3.95 -10.18
C ILE A 184 -11.76 3.34 -8.90
N ALA A 185 -12.37 3.64 -7.75
CA ALA A 185 -11.94 3.11 -6.47
C ALA A 185 -12.11 1.58 -6.38
N VAL A 186 -13.23 1.04 -6.85
CA VAL A 186 -13.50 -0.41 -6.81
C VAL A 186 -12.52 -1.19 -7.68
N VAL A 187 -12.33 -0.79 -8.94
CA VAL A 187 -11.42 -1.49 -9.86
C VAL A 187 -9.98 -1.43 -9.35
N SER A 188 -9.52 -0.24 -8.92
CA SER A 188 -8.18 -0.09 -8.38
C SER A 188 -8.00 -0.91 -7.09
N GLY A 189 -9.01 -0.95 -6.22
CA GLY A 189 -8.97 -1.76 -5.01
C GLY A 189 -8.91 -3.26 -5.28
N VAL A 190 -9.62 -3.76 -6.30
CA VAL A 190 -9.53 -5.16 -6.73
C VAL A 190 -8.13 -5.49 -7.24
N VAL A 191 -7.55 -4.65 -8.11
CA VAL A 191 -6.17 -4.81 -8.59
C VAL A 191 -5.20 -4.89 -7.42
N GLN A 192 -5.36 -3.99 -6.44
CA GLN A 192 -4.51 -3.98 -5.26
C GLN A 192 -4.65 -5.25 -4.42
N THR A 193 -5.88 -5.75 -4.22
CA THR A 193 -6.13 -7.01 -3.50
C THR A 193 -5.47 -8.19 -4.20
N ILE A 194 -5.51 -8.24 -5.54
CA ILE A 194 -4.85 -9.31 -6.31
C ILE A 194 -3.35 -9.33 -6.04
N PHE A 195 -2.67 -8.17 -6.03
CA PHE A 195 -1.24 -8.11 -5.71
C PHE A 195 -0.92 -8.56 -4.28
N TYR A 196 -1.80 -8.28 -3.30
CA TYR A 196 -1.63 -8.82 -1.96
C TYR A 196 -1.85 -10.35 -1.91
N CYS A 197 -2.83 -10.88 -2.65
CA CYS A 197 -3.04 -12.32 -2.75
C CYS A 197 -1.83 -13.03 -3.38
N ASP A 198 -1.24 -12.45 -4.43
CA ASP A 198 -0.02 -12.96 -5.07
C ASP A 198 1.15 -13.01 -4.07
N PHE A 199 1.32 -11.97 -3.26
CA PHE A 199 2.28 -11.96 -2.16
C PHE A 199 2.08 -13.11 -1.18
N PHE A 200 0.85 -13.30 -0.67
CA PHE A 200 0.57 -14.38 0.27
C PHE A 200 0.80 -15.76 -0.35
N TYR A 201 0.44 -15.93 -1.63
CA TYR A 201 0.70 -17.15 -2.36
C TYR A 201 2.21 -17.43 -2.45
N LEU A 202 3.01 -16.45 -2.86
CA LEU A 202 4.46 -16.57 -2.94
C LEU A 202 5.09 -16.89 -1.58
N TYR A 203 4.63 -16.23 -0.51
CA TYR A 203 5.11 -16.48 0.86
C TYR A 203 4.83 -17.91 1.33
N VAL A 204 3.59 -18.38 1.20
CA VAL A 204 3.20 -19.75 1.60
C VAL A 204 3.92 -20.81 0.75
N THR A 205 4.17 -20.52 -0.52
CA THR A 205 4.81 -21.48 -1.42
C THR A 205 6.31 -21.56 -1.18
N LYS A 206 7.01 -20.42 -1.03
CA LYS A 206 8.45 -20.40 -0.73
C LYS A 206 8.79 -20.86 0.68
N GLY A 207 7.96 -20.53 1.68
CA GLY A 207 8.16 -21.01 3.06
C GLY A 207 8.11 -22.53 3.16
N ARG A 208 7.24 -23.20 2.38
CA ARG A 208 7.19 -24.68 2.32
C ARG A 208 8.40 -25.31 1.63
N CYS A 209 9.05 -24.61 0.70
CA CYS A 209 10.27 -25.11 0.07
C CYS A 209 11.46 -25.10 1.03
N GLN A 210 11.58 -24.09 1.90
CA GLN A 210 12.64 -24.05 2.92
C GLN A 210 12.44 -25.12 4.02
N GLU A 211 11.20 -25.41 4.41
CA GLU A 211 10.90 -26.52 5.33
C GLU A 211 11.17 -27.91 4.70
N GLY A 212 11.11 -28.02 3.37
CA GLY A 212 11.35 -29.24 2.60
C GLY A 212 12.83 -29.61 2.42
N ASP A 213 13.74 -28.65 2.52
CA ASP A 213 15.20 -28.86 2.38
C ASP A 213 15.90 -29.13 3.74
N GLY A 214 15.15 -29.33 4.82
CA GLY A 214 15.66 -29.82 6.11
C GLY A 214 15.94 -31.33 6.16
N HIS A 215 15.67 -32.07 5.08
CA HIS A 215 15.91 -33.51 4.99
C HIS A 215 16.31 -33.98 3.58
N GLY A 216 17.34 -33.35 3.00
CA GLY A 216 17.97 -33.78 1.74
C GLY A 216 19.21 -34.65 1.99
N ILE A 217 19.10 -35.94 1.67
CA ILE A 217 20.15 -36.98 1.70
C ILE A 217 21.38 -36.55 0.88
N PRO A 218 22.63 -36.84 1.32
CA PRO A 218 23.83 -36.53 0.53
C PRO A 218 23.86 -37.35 -0.76
N ILE A 219 23.99 -36.69 -1.90
CA ILE A 219 24.20 -37.32 -3.20
C ILE A 219 25.69 -37.68 -3.31
N PRO A 220 26.08 -38.95 -3.52
CA PRO A 220 27.48 -39.32 -3.67
C PRO A 220 28.02 -38.80 -5.00
N ALA A 221 29.20 -38.18 -4.94
CA ALA A 221 29.97 -37.82 -6.13
C ALA A 221 30.49 -39.10 -6.79
N GLY A 222 30.05 -39.32 -8.04
CA GLY A 222 30.57 -40.32 -8.96
C GLY A 222 31.16 -39.64 -10.18
#